data_AF-A0AAF0L308-F1
#
_entry.id   AF-A0AAF0L308-F1
#
_cell.length_a   1.000
_cell.length_b   1.000
_cell.length_c   1.000
_cell.angle_alpha   90.00
_cell.angle_beta   90.00
_cell.angle_gamma   90.00
#
_symmetry.space_group_name_H-M   'P 1'
#
loop_
_entity.id
_entity.type
_entity.pdbx_description
1 polymer ?
#
loop_
_entity_poly.entity_id
_entity_poly.type
_entity_poly.pdbx_seq_one_letter_code
_entity_poly.pdbx_strand_id
1 'polypeptide(L)'
;MIRNLKHRRTAVIAGGALAVVLALSACSSPGETEAAAGTTTPTSTSSASATAAALRAAAEEAAAAKEAAEKKAAEEAAAVQAKAEADAKAAADAAAAKAAADAKAAADAAAAKAAADAKAAADAAAAQAAAAAAAAPAPLAQPAPAGGSAYYENCDAVRAAGAAPITVGDPGYSRKLDRDGDGVGCEV
;
A
#
# COMPACT_ATOMS: atom_id res chain seq x y z
N MET A 1 1.63 -10.63 24.13
CA MET A 1 2.56 -11.79 24.08
C MET A 1 2.41 -12.57 22.76
N ILE A 2 2.81 -12.04 21.60
CA ILE A 2 2.66 -12.74 20.30
C ILE A 2 3.82 -12.40 19.32
N ARG A 3 5.08 -12.58 19.76
CA ARG A 3 6.26 -12.38 18.89
C ARG A 3 7.30 -13.52 18.94
N ASN A 4 6.94 -14.70 19.41
CA ASN A 4 7.91 -15.80 19.60
C ASN A 4 7.65 -17.09 18.82
N LEU A 5 6.69 -17.11 17.87
CA LEU A 5 6.38 -18.34 17.13
C LEU A 5 7.13 -18.47 15.78
N LYS A 6 7.74 -17.39 15.27
CA LYS A 6 8.41 -17.40 13.95
C LYS A 6 9.85 -17.95 13.96
N HIS A 7 10.51 -18.04 15.12
CA HIS A 7 11.88 -18.58 15.20
C HIS A 7 11.97 -20.08 15.50
N ARG A 8 10.87 -20.72 15.91
CA ARG A 8 10.87 -22.18 16.16
C ARG A 8 10.77 -23.03 14.89
N ARG A 9 10.33 -22.44 13.77
CA ARG A 9 10.15 -23.18 12.50
C ARG A 9 11.43 -23.28 11.67
N THR A 10 12.39 -22.38 11.87
CA THR A 10 13.68 -22.38 11.16
C THR A 10 14.74 -23.28 11.79
N ALA A 11 14.53 -23.80 13.01
CA ALA A 11 15.52 -24.62 13.72
C ALA A 11 15.37 -26.14 13.52
N VAL A 12 14.32 -26.62 12.84
CA VAL A 12 14.04 -28.06 12.69
C VAL A 12 14.62 -28.66 11.39
N ILE A 13 15.17 -27.84 10.50
CA ILE A 13 15.62 -28.27 9.16
C ILE A 13 17.13 -28.62 9.10
N ALA A 14 17.89 -28.44 10.19
CA ALA A 14 19.35 -28.62 10.21
C ALA A 14 19.83 -29.75 11.14
N GLY A 15 19.25 -30.95 11.07
CA GLY A 15 19.62 -32.04 11.99
C GLY A 15 19.22 -33.46 11.59
N GLY A 16 19.28 -33.82 10.30
CA GLY A 16 18.79 -35.12 9.83
C GLY A 16 19.63 -35.78 8.72
N ALA A 17 20.94 -35.53 8.67
CA ALA A 17 21.81 -36.11 7.66
C ALA A 17 23.18 -36.51 8.25
N LEU A 18 23.20 -37.37 9.28
CA LEU A 18 24.43 -38.04 9.72
C LEU A 18 24.17 -39.25 10.64
N ALA A 19 23.49 -40.30 10.16
CA ALA A 19 23.43 -41.57 10.92
C ALA A 19 22.96 -42.80 10.12
N VAL A 20 23.43 -43.07 8.89
CA VAL A 20 23.30 -44.43 8.29
C VAL A 20 24.49 -44.70 7.36
N VAL A 21 25.71 -44.73 7.90
CA VAL A 21 26.88 -45.36 7.24
C VAL A 21 27.76 -45.97 8.34
N LEU A 22 27.37 -47.14 8.89
CA LEU A 22 28.30 -48.13 9.46
C LEU A 22 27.54 -49.38 9.98
N ALA A 23 27.18 -50.32 9.11
CA ALA A 23 26.89 -51.70 9.54
C ALA A 23 26.82 -52.65 8.34
N LEU A 24 27.98 -53.02 7.79
CA LEU A 24 28.18 -54.33 7.14
C LEU A 24 29.68 -54.63 7.05
N SER A 25 30.34 -54.66 8.21
CA SER A 25 31.69 -55.19 8.35
C SER A 25 31.67 -56.23 9.47
N ALA A 26 32.20 -57.41 9.17
CA ALA A 26 32.40 -58.56 10.05
C ALA A 26 31.16 -59.39 10.44
N CYS A 27 30.93 -60.45 9.68
CA CYS A 27 30.75 -61.77 10.29
C CYS A 27 31.76 -62.72 9.64
N SER A 28 32.97 -62.70 10.19
CA SER A 28 34.04 -63.65 9.92
C SER A 28 34.03 -64.68 11.06
N SER A 29 33.73 -65.94 10.73
CA SER A 29 34.09 -67.20 11.43
C SER A 29 33.54 -67.41 12.86
N PRO A 30 33.21 -68.67 13.26
CA PRO A 30 34.15 -69.80 13.44
C PRO A 30 33.64 -71.08 12.72
N GLY A 31 34.40 -72.12 12.38
CA GLY A 31 35.65 -72.65 12.88
C GLY A 31 35.41 -74.15 13.15
N GLU A 32 36.01 -75.05 12.37
CA GLU A 32 36.18 -76.45 12.77
C GLU A 32 37.54 -76.97 12.27
N THR A 33 38.35 -77.38 13.24
CA THR A 33 39.56 -78.19 13.15
C THR A 33 39.18 -79.66 12.93
N GLU A 34 39.86 -80.35 12.01
CA GLU A 34 40.76 -81.50 12.31
C GLU A 34 40.96 -82.47 11.12
N ALA A 35 42.22 -82.90 10.99
CA ALA A 35 42.80 -84.13 10.42
C ALA A 35 42.45 -84.66 9.01
N ALA A 36 43.43 -84.45 8.12
CA ALA A 36 44.31 -85.48 7.53
C ALA A 36 43.73 -86.76 6.84
N ALA A 37 44.14 -86.84 5.57
CA ALA A 37 44.57 -88.03 4.82
C ALA A 37 43.51 -89.05 4.37
N GLY A 38 43.11 -88.91 3.10
CA GLY A 38 42.41 -89.93 2.32
C GLY A 38 42.51 -89.63 0.83
N THR A 39 43.48 -90.26 0.17
CA THR A 39 43.73 -90.24 -1.28
C THR A 39 42.51 -90.74 -2.05
N THR A 40 41.89 -89.89 -2.89
CA THR A 40 41.22 -90.27 -4.16
C THR A 40 40.95 -89.06 -5.06
N THR A 41 41.64 -89.02 -6.21
CA THR A 41 41.14 -88.67 -7.55
C THR A 41 40.63 -87.22 -7.85
N PRO A 42 41.30 -86.46 -8.76
CA PRO A 42 40.89 -85.12 -9.16
C PRO A 42 39.98 -85.13 -10.39
N THR A 43 38.68 -85.36 -10.24
CA THR A 43 37.72 -85.18 -11.35
C THR A 43 36.35 -84.72 -10.83
N SER A 44 36.27 -83.47 -10.34
CA SER A 44 34.98 -82.77 -10.17
C SER A 44 35.14 -81.24 -10.14
N THR A 45 36.08 -80.70 -10.92
CA THR A 45 36.28 -79.25 -11.06
C THR A 45 35.42 -78.63 -12.18
N SER A 46 34.83 -79.45 -13.06
CA SER A 46 34.05 -78.98 -14.22
C SER A 46 32.60 -78.57 -13.88
N SER A 47 31.93 -79.31 -12.97
CA SER A 47 30.50 -79.09 -12.67
C SER A 47 30.24 -77.88 -11.74
N ALA A 48 31.19 -77.56 -10.86
CA ALA A 48 31.14 -76.36 -10.01
C ALA A 48 31.45 -75.05 -10.78
N SER A 49 32.26 -75.13 -11.84
CA SER A 49 32.58 -73.99 -12.71
C SER A 49 31.39 -73.57 -13.58
N ALA A 50 30.56 -74.52 -14.02
CA ALA A 50 29.38 -74.24 -14.84
C ALA A 50 28.25 -73.58 -14.03
N THR A 51 28.04 -74.01 -12.79
CA THR A 51 27.08 -73.37 -11.86
C THR A 51 27.54 -71.98 -11.43
N ALA A 52 28.85 -71.77 -11.21
CA ALA A 52 29.41 -70.45 -10.90
C ALA A 52 29.35 -69.45 -12.08
N ALA A 53 29.33 -69.94 -13.34
CA ALA A 53 29.13 -69.12 -14.53
C ALA A 53 27.65 -68.74 -14.71
N ALA A 54 26.73 -69.70 -14.51
CA ALA A 54 25.29 -69.45 -14.56
C ALA A 54 24.82 -68.46 -13.48
N LEU A 55 25.36 -68.55 -12.26
CA LEU A 55 25.06 -67.60 -11.18
C LEU A 55 25.62 -66.20 -11.44
N ARG A 56 26.76 -66.06 -12.14
CA ARG A 56 27.29 -64.74 -12.55
C ARG A 56 26.45 -64.11 -13.65
N ALA A 57 26.02 -64.89 -14.65
CA ALA A 57 25.13 -64.41 -15.70
C ALA A 57 23.76 -63.97 -15.13
N ALA A 58 23.20 -64.73 -14.18
CA ALA A 58 21.98 -64.34 -13.48
C ALA A 58 22.16 -63.09 -12.58
N ALA A 59 23.35 -62.91 -11.99
CA ALA A 59 23.67 -61.73 -11.19
C ALA A 59 23.86 -60.46 -12.06
N GLU A 60 24.43 -60.58 -13.27
CA GLU A 60 24.54 -59.47 -14.23
C GLU A 60 23.17 -59.04 -14.79
N GLU A 61 22.28 -59.99 -15.12
CA GLU A 61 20.91 -59.65 -15.52
C GLU A 61 20.11 -59.00 -14.38
N ALA A 62 20.26 -59.48 -13.14
CA ALA A 62 19.64 -58.86 -11.98
C ALA A 62 20.20 -57.45 -11.69
N ALA A 63 21.49 -57.22 -11.94
CA ALA A 63 22.11 -55.90 -11.82
C ALA A 63 21.61 -54.92 -12.90
N ALA A 64 21.50 -55.36 -14.15
CA ALA A 64 20.96 -54.56 -15.25
C ALA A 64 19.48 -54.20 -15.04
N ALA A 65 18.67 -55.14 -14.51
CA ALA A 65 17.27 -54.89 -14.15
C ALA A 65 17.13 -53.87 -13.01
N LYS A 66 18.05 -53.89 -12.04
CA LYS A 66 18.06 -52.95 -10.91
C LYS A 66 18.44 -51.52 -11.37
N GLU A 67 19.44 -51.39 -12.24
CA GLU A 67 19.85 -50.10 -12.80
C GLU A 67 18.76 -49.48 -13.69
N ALA A 68 18.08 -50.29 -14.50
CA ALA A 68 16.94 -49.83 -15.30
C ALA A 68 15.75 -49.37 -14.44
N ALA A 69 15.49 -50.04 -13.32
CA ALA A 69 14.46 -49.65 -12.36
C ALA A 69 14.81 -48.34 -11.62
N GLU A 70 16.07 -48.17 -11.22
CA GLU A 70 16.56 -46.95 -10.57
C GLU A 70 16.54 -45.75 -11.53
N LYS A 71 16.89 -45.94 -12.80
CA LYS A 71 16.81 -44.88 -13.82
C LYS A 71 15.37 -44.45 -14.10
N LYS A 72 14.43 -45.41 -14.19
CA LYS A 72 13.00 -45.11 -14.35
C LYS A 72 12.42 -44.39 -13.12
N ALA A 73 12.82 -44.79 -11.91
CA ALA A 73 12.43 -44.12 -10.68
C ALA A 73 13.02 -42.70 -10.58
N ALA A 74 14.25 -42.48 -11.04
CA ALA A 74 14.89 -41.16 -11.07
C ALA A 74 14.19 -40.21 -12.05
N GLU A 75 13.77 -40.69 -13.23
CA GLU A 75 13.04 -39.90 -14.22
C GLU A 75 11.63 -39.52 -13.72
N GLU A 76 10.92 -40.47 -13.09
CA GLU A 76 9.62 -40.21 -12.49
C GLU A 76 9.73 -39.24 -11.30
N ALA A 77 10.76 -39.37 -10.46
CA ALA A 77 11.05 -38.42 -9.39
C ALA A 77 11.41 -37.02 -9.90
N ALA A 78 12.15 -36.93 -11.02
CA ALA A 78 12.47 -35.65 -11.67
C ALA A 78 11.21 -35.00 -12.28
N ALA A 79 10.32 -35.78 -12.89
CA ALA A 79 9.05 -35.29 -13.41
C ALA A 79 8.12 -34.79 -12.29
N VAL A 80 8.06 -35.49 -11.16
CA VAL A 80 7.30 -35.06 -9.97
C VAL A 80 7.88 -33.78 -9.39
N GLN A 81 9.21 -33.67 -9.29
CA GLN A 81 9.87 -32.44 -8.82
C GLN A 81 9.62 -31.25 -9.76
N ALA A 82 9.79 -31.43 -11.08
CA ALA A 82 9.52 -30.38 -12.06
C ALA A 82 8.06 -29.91 -12.01
N LYS A 83 7.11 -30.83 -11.83
CA LYS A 83 5.69 -30.48 -11.66
C LYS A 83 5.45 -29.72 -10.35
N ALA A 84 6.05 -30.14 -9.24
CA ALA A 84 5.91 -29.46 -7.96
C ALA A 84 6.48 -28.04 -7.98
N GLU A 85 7.62 -27.82 -8.67
CA GLU A 85 8.21 -26.50 -8.86
C GLU A 85 7.33 -25.61 -9.76
N ALA A 86 6.76 -26.16 -10.84
CA ALA A 86 5.83 -25.44 -11.70
C ALA A 86 4.57 -25.03 -10.95
N ASP A 87 3.98 -25.95 -10.17
CA ASP A 87 2.80 -25.68 -9.34
C ASP A 87 3.10 -24.64 -8.25
N ALA A 88 4.28 -24.71 -7.62
CA ALA A 88 4.73 -23.73 -6.63
C ALA A 88 4.94 -22.34 -7.24
N LYS A 89 5.53 -22.26 -8.43
CA LYS A 89 5.69 -21.01 -9.17
C LYS A 89 4.33 -20.41 -9.55
N ALA A 90 3.41 -21.23 -10.06
CA ALA A 90 2.06 -20.78 -10.40
C ALA A 90 1.30 -20.26 -9.18
N ALA A 91 1.42 -20.92 -8.03
CA ALA A 91 0.84 -20.47 -6.77
C ALA A 91 1.45 -19.14 -6.28
N ALA A 92 2.77 -18.96 -6.42
CA ALA A 92 3.45 -17.72 -6.08
C ALA A 92 3.01 -16.56 -6.98
N ASP A 93 2.93 -16.79 -8.30
CA ASP A 93 2.48 -15.79 -9.26
C ASP A 93 1.01 -15.38 -9.01
N ALA A 94 0.14 -16.35 -8.71
CA ALA A 94 -1.26 -16.09 -8.34
C ALA A 94 -1.37 -15.29 -7.02
N ALA A 95 -0.55 -15.61 -6.02
CA ALA A 95 -0.52 -14.88 -4.76
C ALA A 95 -0.02 -13.44 -4.95
N ALA A 96 1.00 -13.23 -5.78
CA ALA A 96 1.51 -11.91 -6.13
C ALA A 96 0.47 -11.08 -6.88
N ALA A 97 -0.23 -11.67 -7.86
CA ALA A 97 -1.31 -11.01 -8.59
C ALA A 97 -2.47 -10.60 -7.66
N LYS A 98 -2.87 -11.48 -6.73
CA LYS A 98 -3.88 -11.15 -5.73
C LYS A 98 -3.43 -10.02 -4.81
N ALA A 99 -2.19 -10.07 -4.32
CA ALA A 99 -1.65 -9.02 -3.46
C ALA A 99 -1.60 -7.66 -4.17
N ALA A 100 -1.23 -7.64 -5.46
CA ALA A 100 -1.23 -6.43 -6.27
C ALA A 100 -2.65 -5.87 -6.47
N ALA A 101 -3.64 -6.75 -6.72
CA ALA A 101 -5.05 -6.36 -6.85
C ALA A 101 -5.60 -5.78 -5.53
N ASP A 102 -5.33 -6.44 -4.39
CA ASP A 102 -5.75 -5.99 -3.07
C ASP A 102 -5.09 -4.63 -2.72
N ALA A 103 -3.80 -4.46 -3.04
CA ALA A 103 -3.09 -3.19 -2.83
C ALA A 103 -3.67 -2.05 -3.68
N LYS A 104 -4.01 -2.33 -4.95
CA LYS A 104 -4.67 -1.35 -5.83
C LYS A 104 -6.06 -0.98 -5.29
N ALA A 105 -6.86 -1.95 -4.86
CA ALA A 105 -8.17 -1.69 -4.29
C ALA A 105 -8.09 -0.83 -3.02
N ALA A 106 -7.09 -1.09 -2.15
CA ALA A 106 -6.85 -0.28 -0.96
C ALA A 106 -6.44 1.16 -1.32
N ALA A 107 -5.59 1.34 -2.33
CA ALA A 107 -5.17 2.67 -2.80
C ALA A 107 -6.35 3.45 -3.40
N ASP A 108 -7.18 2.81 -4.23
CA ASP A 108 -8.36 3.42 -4.83
C ASP A 108 -9.38 3.83 -3.75
N ALA A 109 -9.60 2.99 -2.73
CA ALA A 109 -10.47 3.30 -1.60
C ALA A 109 -9.94 4.48 -0.76
N ALA A 110 -8.61 4.54 -0.52
CA ALA A 110 -7.99 5.65 0.19
C ALA A 110 -8.11 6.97 -0.59
N ALA A 111 -7.91 6.93 -1.91
CA ALA A 111 -8.09 8.09 -2.78
C ALA A 111 -9.55 8.58 -2.80
N ALA A 112 -10.52 7.67 -2.87
CA ALA A 112 -11.94 8.01 -2.80
C ALA A 112 -12.31 8.68 -1.47
N LYS A 113 -11.79 8.15 -0.34
CA LYS A 113 -12.00 8.76 0.97
C LYS A 113 -11.37 10.15 1.05
N ALA A 114 -10.15 10.32 0.57
CA ALA A 114 -9.48 11.63 0.57
C ALA A 114 -10.23 12.67 -0.27
N ALA A 115 -10.77 12.26 -1.43
CA ALA A 115 -11.60 13.13 -2.26
C ALA A 115 -12.91 13.54 -1.56
N ALA A 116 -13.57 12.60 -0.86
CA ALA A 116 -14.78 12.87 -0.10
C ALA A 116 -14.50 13.84 1.07
N ASP A 117 -13.42 13.62 1.82
CA ASP A 117 -13.02 14.49 2.93
C ASP A 117 -12.68 15.91 2.42
N ALA A 118 -11.98 16.03 1.29
CA ALA A 118 -11.66 17.31 0.67
C ALA A 118 -12.93 18.07 0.21
N LYS A 119 -13.90 17.36 -0.37
CA LYS A 119 -15.19 17.97 -0.74
C LYS A 119 -15.95 18.46 0.50
N ALA A 120 -16.01 17.65 1.56
CA ALA A 120 -16.67 18.04 2.80
C ALA A 120 -16.01 19.29 3.43
N ALA A 121 -14.68 19.38 3.39
CA ALA A 121 -13.96 20.56 3.86
C ALA A 121 -14.26 21.80 3.01
N ALA A 122 -14.33 21.67 1.68
CA ALA A 122 -14.69 22.75 0.78
C ALA A 122 -16.12 23.25 1.00
N ASP A 123 -17.08 22.33 1.16
CA ASP A 123 -18.48 22.66 1.43
C ASP A 123 -18.62 23.38 2.80
N ALA A 124 -17.88 22.94 3.82
CA ALA A 124 -17.87 23.59 5.13
C ALA A 124 -17.26 25.00 5.07
N ALA A 125 -16.18 25.20 4.31
CA ALA A 125 -15.57 26.51 4.12
C ALA A 125 -16.50 27.47 3.37
N ALA A 126 -17.20 26.99 2.34
CA ALA A 126 -18.20 27.78 1.62
C ALA A 126 -19.38 28.18 2.53
N ALA A 127 -19.85 27.28 3.39
CA ALA A 127 -20.90 27.58 4.36
C ALA A 127 -20.47 28.65 5.39
N GLN A 128 -19.23 28.57 5.88
CA GLN A 128 -18.69 29.60 6.79
C GLN A 128 -18.54 30.96 6.11
N ALA A 129 -18.08 30.98 4.86
CA ALA A 129 -17.97 32.23 4.08
C ALA A 129 -19.35 32.87 3.84
N ALA A 130 -20.36 32.07 3.51
CA ALA A 130 -21.74 32.55 3.35
C ALA A 130 -22.32 33.10 4.67
N ALA A 131 -22.08 32.43 5.79
CA ALA A 131 -22.49 32.90 7.11
C ALA A 131 -21.82 34.23 7.50
N ALA A 132 -20.51 34.36 7.23
CA ALA A 132 -19.77 35.60 7.48
C ALA A 132 -20.29 36.77 6.62
N ALA A 133 -20.62 36.52 5.35
CA ALA A 133 -21.20 37.54 4.47
C ALA A 133 -22.59 37.99 4.95
N ALA A 134 -23.42 37.08 5.46
CA ALA A 134 -24.73 37.42 6.00
C ALA A 134 -24.68 38.21 7.32
N ALA A 135 -23.60 38.06 8.10
CA ALA A 135 -23.40 38.78 9.36
C ALA A 135 -22.76 40.17 9.19
N ALA A 136 -22.35 40.54 7.96
CA ALA A 136 -21.78 41.86 7.71
C ALA A 136 -22.83 42.96 7.95
N PRO A 137 -22.52 44.01 8.73
CA PRO A 137 -23.46 45.09 8.98
C PRO A 137 -23.83 45.77 7.66
N ALA A 138 -25.13 46.09 7.51
CA ALA A 138 -25.60 46.84 6.35
C ALA A 138 -24.77 48.12 6.20
N PRO A 139 -24.33 48.48 4.97
CA PRO A 139 -23.61 49.72 4.75
C PRO A 139 -24.47 50.85 5.31
N LEU A 140 -23.92 51.58 6.29
CA LEU A 140 -24.55 52.79 6.81
C LEU A 140 -24.87 53.67 5.61
N ALA A 141 -26.16 53.98 5.43
CA ALA A 141 -26.59 54.91 4.41
C ALA A 141 -25.78 56.20 4.62
N GLN A 142 -24.86 56.50 3.70
CA GLN A 142 -24.16 57.76 3.75
C GLN A 142 -25.23 58.86 3.66
N PRO A 143 -25.22 59.84 4.57
CA PRO A 143 -26.16 60.94 4.49
C PRO A 143 -26.05 61.52 3.08
N ALA A 144 -27.18 61.57 2.37
CA ALA A 144 -27.24 62.22 1.06
C ALA A 144 -26.62 63.61 1.22
N PRO A 145 -25.76 64.07 0.29
CA PRO A 145 -25.16 65.39 0.41
C PRO A 145 -26.28 66.43 0.48
N ALA A 146 -26.52 66.95 1.69
CA ALA A 146 -27.40 68.08 1.94
C ALA A 146 -26.63 69.33 1.47
N GLY A 147 -26.55 69.49 0.16
CA GLY A 147 -25.79 70.54 -0.51
C GLY A 147 -26.40 70.84 -1.87
N GLY A 148 -27.72 70.93 -1.94
CA GLY A 148 -28.38 71.56 -3.07
C GLY A 148 -27.96 73.03 -3.10
N SER A 149 -27.50 73.52 -4.24
CA SER A 149 -27.16 74.92 -4.45
C SER A 149 -28.43 75.78 -4.42
N ALA A 150 -28.95 76.09 -3.23
CA ALA A 150 -29.93 77.15 -3.10
C ALA A 150 -29.27 78.46 -3.55
N TYR A 151 -29.99 79.30 -4.27
CA TYR A 151 -29.53 80.64 -4.65
C TYR A 151 -30.65 81.63 -4.35
N TYR A 152 -30.34 82.60 -3.50
CA TYR A 152 -31.28 83.66 -3.17
C TYR A 152 -30.86 84.93 -3.89
N GLU A 153 -31.81 85.57 -4.57
CA GLU A 153 -31.55 86.82 -5.26
C GLU A 153 -31.30 87.97 -4.26
N ASN A 154 -32.14 88.05 -3.22
CA ASN A 154 -32.14 89.08 -2.18
C ASN A 154 -32.69 88.54 -0.84
N CYS A 155 -32.67 89.37 0.21
CA CYS A 155 -33.15 89.00 1.53
C CYS A 155 -34.66 88.75 1.64
N ASP A 156 -35.47 89.31 0.73
CA ASP A 156 -36.90 89.01 0.70
C ASP A 156 -37.14 87.57 0.23
N ALA A 157 -36.35 87.08 -0.73
CA ALA A 157 -36.39 85.69 -1.15
C ALA A 157 -35.95 84.73 -0.03
N VAL A 158 -34.94 85.12 0.76
CA VAL A 158 -34.49 84.35 1.94
C VAL A 158 -35.59 84.30 3.00
N ARG A 159 -36.22 85.44 3.31
CA ARG A 159 -37.34 85.52 4.27
C ARG A 159 -38.59 84.78 3.78
N ALA A 160 -38.95 84.89 2.51
CA ALA A 160 -40.08 84.17 1.91
C ALA A 160 -39.86 82.65 1.91
N ALA A 161 -38.61 82.21 1.79
CA ALA A 161 -38.24 80.81 1.94
C ALA A 161 -38.15 80.36 3.41
N GLY A 162 -38.31 81.25 4.39
CA GLY A 162 -38.18 80.95 5.81
C GLY A 162 -36.74 80.64 6.26
N ALA A 163 -35.74 81.02 5.47
CA ALA A 163 -34.32 80.72 5.70
C ALA A 163 -33.55 81.88 6.36
N ALA A 164 -34.22 82.95 6.76
CA ALA A 164 -33.60 84.09 7.43
C ALA A 164 -33.64 83.92 8.96
N PRO A 165 -32.57 84.29 9.70
CA PRO A 165 -31.27 84.77 9.19
C PRO A 165 -30.45 83.63 8.55
N ILE A 166 -29.76 83.92 7.44
CA ILE A 166 -28.94 82.95 6.71
C ILE A 166 -27.46 83.14 7.07
N THR A 167 -26.72 82.07 7.36
CA THR A 167 -25.35 82.18 7.89
C THR A 167 -24.30 81.58 6.95
N VAL A 168 -23.03 81.94 7.16
CA VAL A 168 -21.90 81.34 6.43
C VAL A 168 -21.91 79.82 6.58
N GLY A 169 -22.05 79.13 5.45
CA GLY A 169 -22.11 77.66 5.40
C GLY A 169 -23.51 77.13 5.07
N ASP A 170 -24.55 77.96 5.23
CA ASP A 170 -25.89 77.59 4.82
C ASP A 170 -26.01 77.54 3.28
N PRO A 171 -26.79 76.59 2.73
CA PRO A 171 -27.07 76.54 1.30
C PRO A 171 -27.67 77.86 0.81
N GLY A 172 -26.99 78.50 -0.16
CA GLY A 172 -27.43 79.76 -0.74
C GLY A 172 -27.01 81.02 0.00
N TYR A 173 -26.22 80.89 1.07
CA TYR A 173 -25.50 82.03 1.62
C TYR A 173 -24.59 82.63 0.56
N SER A 174 -24.61 83.96 0.47
CA SER A 174 -23.67 84.71 -0.37
C SER A 174 -23.39 86.06 0.27
N ARG A 175 -22.18 86.58 0.06
CA ARG A 175 -21.73 87.84 0.66
C ARG A 175 -22.58 89.07 0.28
N LYS A 176 -23.44 88.95 -0.74
CA LYS A 176 -24.40 90.02 -1.11
C LYS A 176 -25.63 90.10 -0.20
N LEU A 177 -25.90 89.05 0.58
CA LEU A 177 -27.02 88.98 1.53
C LEU A 177 -26.63 89.51 2.93
N ASP A 178 -25.34 89.50 3.22
CA ASP A 178 -24.70 89.97 4.43
C ASP A 178 -24.12 91.37 4.17
N ARG A 179 -24.82 92.42 4.62
CA ARG A 179 -24.51 93.80 4.25
C ARG A 179 -23.36 94.40 5.06
N ASP A 180 -23.27 94.05 6.34
CA ASP A 180 -22.29 94.57 7.29
C ASP A 180 -21.07 93.65 7.40
N GLY A 181 -21.24 92.38 7.08
CA GLY A 181 -20.17 91.50 6.74
C GLY A 181 -19.73 90.56 7.84
N ASP A 182 -20.60 90.31 8.81
CA ASP A 182 -20.28 89.57 10.04
C ASP A 182 -20.48 88.05 9.90
N GLY A 183 -20.99 87.60 8.75
CA GLY A 183 -21.26 86.19 8.47
C GLY A 183 -22.68 85.74 8.78
N VAL A 184 -23.55 86.66 9.20
CA VAL A 184 -24.99 86.53 9.21
C VAL A 184 -25.52 87.38 8.05
N GLY A 185 -26.53 86.90 7.34
CA GLY A 185 -27.19 87.65 6.28
C GLY A 185 -28.69 87.75 6.52
N CYS A 186 -29.27 88.85 6.04
CA CYS A 186 -30.70 89.12 6.08
C CYS A 186 -31.26 89.20 7.51
N GLU A 187 -30.51 89.88 8.37
CA GLU A 187 -30.94 90.38 9.67
C GLU A 187 -32.21 91.22 9.47
N VAL A 188 -33.14 91.07 10.40
CA VAL A 188 -34.52 91.58 10.38
C VAL A 188 -34.67 93.06 10.03
#